data_AF-A0A962U439-F1
#
_entry.id   AF-A0A962U439-F1
#
_cell.length_a   1.000
_cell.length_b   1.000
_cell.length_c   1.000
_cell.angle_alpha   90.00
_cell.angle_beta   90.00
_cell.angle_gamma   90.00
#
_symmetry.space_group_name_H-M   'P 1'
#
loop_
_entity.id
_entity.type
_entity.pdbx_description
1 polymer ?
#
loop_
_entity_poly.entity_id
_entity_poly.type
_entity_poly.pdbx_seq_one_letter_code
_entity_poly.pdbx_strand_id
1 'polypeptide(L)'
;AFIDEHQDTILKPLDAMGGASIFRVRSGDTNRNVIIETLTANGTRYAMAQRFIPEIRDGDKRILVIDGEPVPYALARIPAAGENRGNLAAGGRGVGVALSDKDREIVETVAPRLREEGILFAGLDVIGDFLTEVNVTSPTCIRELDQIYGLNISALLMDRIEQKLAV
;
A
#
# COMPACT_ATOMS: atom_id res chain seq x y z
N ALA A 1 9.55 -14.54 18.82
CA ALA A 1 10.56 -13.47 18.66
C ALA A 1 9.90 -12.19 18.14
N PHE A 2 9.66 -12.01 16.82
CA PHE A 2 9.12 -10.74 16.28
C PHE A 2 7.78 -10.30 16.88
N ILE A 3 6.80 -11.22 17.02
CA ILE A 3 5.49 -10.92 17.64
C ILE A 3 5.65 -10.53 19.11
N ASP A 4 6.54 -11.21 19.83
CA ASP A 4 6.81 -10.93 21.24
C ASP A 4 7.62 -9.64 21.41
N GLU A 5 8.38 -9.20 20.41
CA GLU A 5 9.09 -7.92 20.44
C GLU A 5 8.14 -6.76 20.18
N HIS A 6 7.32 -6.86 19.13
CA HIS A 6 6.44 -5.77 18.70
C HIS A 6 5.06 -5.74 19.34
N GLN A 7 4.68 -6.81 20.07
CA GLN A 7 3.44 -6.98 20.86
C GLN A 7 2.12 -6.94 20.08
N ASP A 8 2.05 -6.23 18.95
CA ASP A 8 0.91 -6.13 18.06
C ASP A 8 1.43 -6.08 16.62
N THR A 9 1.04 -7.05 15.81
CA THR A 9 1.64 -7.32 14.50
C THR A 9 0.58 -7.62 13.45
N ILE A 10 0.93 -7.35 12.19
CA ILE A 10 0.24 -7.85 11.00
C ILE A 10 1.07 -8.98 10.40
N LEU A 11 0.42 -10.12 10.16
CA LEU A 11 0.97 -11.23 9.39
C LEU A 11 0.20 -11.35 8.07
N LYS A 12 0.93 -11.47 6.96
CA LYS A 12 0.35 -11.55 5.61
C LYS A 12 1.17 -12.45 4.68
N PRO A 13 0.56 -13.07 3.65
CA PRO A 13 1.30 -13.74 2.58
C PRO A 13 2.04 -12.73 1.70
N LEU A 14 2.95 -13.21 0.85
CA LEU A 14 3.74 -12.39 -0.08
C LEU A 14 3.12 -12.26 -1.47
N ASP A 15 2.18 -13.14 -1.82
CA ASP A 15 1.65 -13.34 -3.18
C ASP A 15 0.15 -13.00 -3.29
N ALA A 16 -0.47 -12.50 -2.23
CA ALA A 16 -1.88 -12.14 -2.23
C ALA A 16 -2.10 -10.62 -2.34
N MET A 17 -3.26 -10.23 -2.86
CA MET A 17 -3.69 -8.84 -3.03
C MET A 17 -5.05 -8.60 -2.36
N GLY A 18 -5.43 -7.33 -2.16
CA GLY A 18 -6.78 -6.97 -1.71
C GLY A 18 -7.13 -7.33 -0.27
N GLY A 19 -6.13 -7.60 0.58
CA GLY A 19 -6.35 -7.91 1.99
C GLY A 19 -6.73 -9.37 2.27
N ALA A 20 -6.47 -10.27 1.33
CA ALA A 20 -6.60 -11.71 1.56
C ALA A 20 -5.55 -12.19 2.59
N SER A 21 -6.01 -12.97 3.58
CA SER A 21 -5.16 -13.58 4.62
C SER A 21 -4.29 -12.60 5.39
N ILE A 22 -4.81 -11.40 5.70
CA ILE A 22 -4.18 -10.45 6.63
C ILE A 22 -4.69 -10.74 8.03
N PHE A 23 -3.78 -11.07 8.94
CA PHE A 23 -4.08 -11.34 10.34
C PHE A 23 -3.42 -10.32 11.25
N ARG A 24 -4.18 -9.72 12.16
CA ARG A 24 -3.62 -9.00 13.29
C ARG A 24 -3.39 -9.98 14.42
N VAL A 25 -2.15 -10.11 14.87
CA VAL A 25 -1.74 -11.04 15.91
C VAL A 25 -1.07 -10.26 17.03
N ARG A 26 -1.61 -10.39 18.23
CA ARG A 26 -1.04 -9.80 19.46
C ARG A 26 -0.19 -10.82 20.21
N SER A 27 0.69 -10.30 21.06
CA SER A 27 1.36 -11.12 22.07
C SER A 27 0.32 -11.84 22.93
N GLY A 28 0.49 -13.16 23.08
CA GLY A 28 -0.45 -14.02 23.80
C GLY A 28 -1.70 -14.46 23.02
N ASP A 29 -1.82 -14.14 21.74
CA ASP A 29 -2.94 -14.63 20.91
C ASP A 29 -2.92 -16.17 20.83
N THR A 30 -4.03 -16.81 21.22
CA THR A 30 -4.15 -18.27 21.24
C THR A 30 -4.07 -18.89 19.85
N ASN A 31 -4.39 -18.12 18.81
CA ASN A 31 -4.35 -18.56 17.42
C ASN A 31 -3.00 -18.29 16.74
N ARG A 32 -2.02 -17.72 17.45
CA ARG A 32 -0.71 -17.36 16.87
C ARG A 32 -0.08 -18.50 16.06
N ASN A 33 0.00 -19.70 16.63
CA ASN A 33 0.69 -20.81 15.98
C ASN A 33 -0.06 -21.28 14.73
N VAL A 34 -1.39 -21.45 14.81
CA VAL A 34 -2.19 -21.90 13.66
C VAL A 34 -2.22 -20.86 12.53
N ILE A 35 -2.19 -19.56 12.85
CA ILE A 35 -2.06 -18.50 11.83
C ILE A 35 -0.71 -18.62 11.10
N ILE A 36 0.38 -18.81 11.82
CA ILE A 36 1.72 -18.98 11.22
C ILE A 36 1.76 -20.25 10.37
N GLU A 37 1.27 -21.37 10.88
CA GLU A 37 1.18 -22.65 10.15
C GLU A 37 0.36 -22.50 8.87
N THR A 38 -0.79 -21.81 8.94
CA THR A 38 -1.66 -21.58 7.78
C THR A 38 -0.98 -20.70 6.74
N LEU A 39 -0.41 -19.55 7.14
CA LEU A 39 0.23 -18.61 6.23
C LEU A 39 1.48 -19.19 5.57
N THR A 40 2.25 -19.98 6.32
CA THR A 40 3.49 -20.59 5.84
C THR A 40 3.28 -21.96 5.20
N ALA A 41 2.03 -22.44 5.09
CA ALA A 41 1.72 -23.81 4.68
C ALA A 41 2.61 -24.83 5.41
N ASN A 42 2.59 -24.79 6.74
CA ASN A 42 3.42 -25.57 7.65
C ASN A 42 4.93 -25.43 7.39
N GLY A 43 5.40 -24.19 7.21
CA GLY A 43 6.81 -23.86 7.01
C GLY A 43 7.36 -24.08 5.60
N THR A 44 6.51 -24.36 4.61
CA THR A 44 6.92 -24.57 3.21
C THR A 44 6.82 -23.31 2.34
N ARG A 45 6.21 -22.24 2.86
CA ARG A 45 6.08 -20.93 2.21
C ARG A 45 6.52 -19.80 3.12
N TYR A 46 7.02 -18.73 2.52
CA TYR A 46 7.32 -17.51 3.24
C TYR A 46 6.06 -16.71 3.55
N ALA A 47 6.08 -16.02 4.69
CA ALA A 47 5.09 -15.03 5.08
C ALA A 47 5.82 -13.79 5.60
N MET A 48 5.13 -12.65 5.62
CA MET A 48 5.63 -11.39 6.14
C MET A 48 4.99 -11.08 7.49
N ALA A 49 5.82 -10.62 8.44
CA ALA A 49 5.36 -10.03 9.69
C ALA A 49 5.79 -8.56 9.72
N GLN A 50 4.87 -7.67 10.07
CA GLN A 50 5.09 -6.24 10.24
C GLN A 50 4.48 -5.81 11.58
N ARG A 51 5.02 -4.78 12.23
CA ARG A 51 4.33 -4.19 13.39
C ARG A 51 2.98 -3.60 12.96
N PHE A 52 1.98 -3.65 13.84
CA PHE A 52 0.70 -2.99 13.61
C PHE A 52 0.88 -1.45 13.66
N ILE A 53 0.26 -0.75 12.73
CA ILE A 53 0.33 0.73 12.62
C ILE A 53 -1.06 1.29 12.94
N PRO A 54 -1.28 1.86 14.14
CA PRO A 54 -2.60 2.35 14.58
C PRO A 54 -3.24 3.42 13.68
N GLU A 55 -2.41 4.17 12.94
CA GLU A 55 -2.79 5.19 11.96
C GLU A 55 -3.60 4.62 10.78
N ILE A 56 -3.73 3.29 10.64
CA ILE A 56 -4.66 2.66 9.69
C ILE A 56 -6.11 3.13 9.88
N ARG A 57 -6.48 3.61 11.07
CA ARG A 57 -7.79 4.24 11.33
C ARG A 57 -8.03 5.49 10.48
N ASP A 58 -6.96 6.20 10.11
CA ASP A 58 -6.99 7.40 9.27
C ASP A 58 -6.92 7.03 7.77
N GLY A 59 -6.67 5.76 7.48
CA GLY A 59 -6.71 5.15 6.16
C GLY A 59 -5.34 4.74 5.63
N ASP A 60 -5.37 3.76 4.74
CA ASP A 60 -4.22 3.34 3.96
C ASP A 60 -4.15 4.19 2.67
N LYS A 61 -3.18 5.10 2.61
CA LYS A 61 -3.00 6.05 1.51
C LYS A 61 -2.38 5.34 0.30
N ARG A 62 -3.09 5.39 -0.83
CA ARG A 62 -2.57 5.08 -2.17
C ARG A 62 -1.96 6.34 -2.78
N ILE A 63 -0.64 6.38 -2.89
CA ILE A 63 0.11 7.42 -3.62
C ILE A 63 0.45 6.87 -5.01
N LEU A 64 0.01 7.54 -6.06
CA LEU A 64 0.37 7.17 -7.42
C LEU A 64 1.67 7.86 -7.82
N VAL A 65 2.59 7.11 -8.41
CA VAL A 65 3.90 7.58 -8.88
C VAL A 65 4.02 7.28 -10.37
N ILE A 66 4.32 8.31 -11.16
CA ILE A 66 4.51 8.23 -12.61
C ILE A 66 5.92 8.72 -12.92
N ASP A 67 6.75 7.84 -13.49
CA ASP A 67 8.16 8.11 -13.82
C ASP A 67 8.96 8.68 -12.64
N GLY A 68 8.69 8.18 -11.44
CA GLY A 68 9.30 8.63 -10.18
C GLY A 68 8.75 9.94 -9.61
N GLU A 69 7.75 10.56 -10.25
CA GLU A 69 7.08 11.76 -9.75
C GLU A 69 5.73 11.41 -9.12
N PRO A 70 5.40 11.92 -7.92
CA PRO A 70 4.11 11.67 -7.30
C PRO A 70 2.98 12.48 -7.96
N VAL A 71 1.81 11.86 -8.12
CA VAL A 71 0.56 12.60 -8.32
C VAL A 71 0.30 13.49 -7.09
N PRO A 72 -0.19 14.74 -7.23
CA PRO A 72 -0.24 15.70 -6.11
C PRO A 72 -1.09 15.32 -4.89
N TYR A 73 -1.95 14.30 -5.02
CA TYR A 73 -2.87 13.82 -4.00
C TYR A 73 -2.79 12.30 -3.89
N ALA A 74 -3.09 11.79 -2.70
CA ALA A 74 -3.29 10.37 -2.43
C ALA A 74 -4.75 10.05 -2.18
N LEU A 75 -5.12 8.78 -2.34
CA LEU A 75 -6.42 8.28 -1.91
C LEU A 75 -6.26 7.53 -0.59
N ALA A 76 -6.70 8.11 0.52
CA ALA A 76 -6.80 7.42 1.80
C ALA A 76 -7.97 6.44 1.78
N ARG A 77 -7.68 5.15 1.99
CA ARG A 77 -8.68 4.09 1.99
C ARG A 77 -8.97 3.68 3.44
N ILE A 78 -10.06 4.20 3.97
CA ILE A 78 -10.41 4.09 5.39
C ILE A 78 -11.19 2.78 5.61
N PRO A 79 -10.76 1.91 6.55
CA PRO A 79 -11.46 0.68 6.88
C PRO A 79 -12.91 0.92 7.32
N ALA A 80 -13.79 -0.04 7.05
CA ALA A 80 -15.13 -0.05 7.63
C ALA A 80 -15.07 -0.30 9.15
N ALA A 81 -16.11 0.11 9.88
CA ALA A 81 -16.18 -0.11 11.32
C ALA A 81 -16.08 -1.62 11.65
N GLY A 82 -15.12 -1.98 12.51
CA GLY A 82 -14.87 -3.36 12.91
C GLY A 82 -13.94 -4.15 11.97
N GLU A 83 -13.47 -3.55 10.88
CA GLU A 83 -12.56 -4.16 9.91
C GLU A 83 -11.14 -3.56 10.05
N ASN A 84 -10.10 -4.39 9.95
CA ASN A 84 -8.71 -3.90 10.02
C ASN A 84 -8.13 -3.58 8.63
N ARG A 85 -8.87 -3.88 7.56
CA ARG A 85 -8.44 -3.74 6.17
C ARG A 85 -8.98 -2.45 5.56
N GLY A 86 -8.08 -1.63 5.01
CA GLY A 86 -8.44 -0.37 4.36
C GLY A 86 -8.92 -0.49 2.91
N ASN A 87 -8.66 -1.62 2.24
CA ASN A 87 -8.89 -1.77 0.80
C ASN A 87 -10.35 -1.51 0.39
N LEU A 88 -10.54 -0.77 -0.72
CA LEU A 88 -11.87 -0.48 -1.29
C LEU A 88 -12.67 -1.76 -1.60
N ALA A 89 -11.98 -2.82 -2.06
CA ALA A 89 -12.58 -4.12 -2.33
C ALA A 89 -13.22 -4.79 -1.11
N ALA A 90 -12.77 -4.43 0.11
CA ALA A 90 -13.32 -4.92 1.38
C ALA A 90 -14.37 -3.97 1.98
N GLY A 91 -14.87 -3.00 1.22
CA GLY A 91 -15.87 -2.02 1.66
C GLY A 91 -15.29 -0.76 2.31
N GLY A 92 -13.98 -0.52 2.17
CA GLY A 92 -13.35 0.71 2.62
C GLY A 92 -13.85 1.95 1.86
N ARG A 93 -13.83 3.11 2.52
CA ARG A 93 -14.20 4.40 1.90
C ARG A 93 -12.96 5.13 1.40
N GLY A 94 -12.94 5.49 0.13
CA GLY A 94 -11.89 6.31 -0.48
C GLY A 94 -12.10 7.80 -0.20
N VAL A 95 -11.07 8.48 0.31
CA VAL A 95 -11.06 9.93 0.56
C VAL A 95 -9.79 10.51 -0.06
N GLY A 96 -9.93 11.53 -0.90
CA GLY A 96 -8.78 12.27 -1.41
C GLY A 96 -8.10 13.05 -0.29
N VAL A 97 -6.77 12.98 -0.23
CA VAL A 97 -5.94 13.73 0.73
C VAL A 97 -4.73 14.34 0.02
N ALA A 98 -4.30 15.52 0.47
CA ALA A 98 -3.03 16.09 0.02
C ALA A 98 -1.85 15.26 0.52
N LEU A 99 -0.78 15.19 -0.28
CA LEU A 99 0.47 14.56 0.17
C LEU A 99 1.12 15.38 1.28
N SER A 100 1.46 14.72 2.38
CA SER A 100 2.31 15.28 3.43
C SER A 100 3.77 15.34 2.99
N ASP A 101 4.60 16.05 3.76
CA ASP A 101 6.05 16.08 3.52
C ASP A 101 6.66 14.69 3.64
N LYS A 102 6.16 13.86 4.56
CA LYS A 102 6.61 12.48 4.72
C LYS A 102 6.24 11.61 3.53
N ASP A 103 5.05 11.80 2.95
CA ASP A 103 4.64 11.11 1.73
C ASP A 103 5.58 11.43 0.56
N ARG A 104 5.99 12.70 0.44
CA ARG A 104 6.95 13.14 -0.58
C ARG A 104 8.33 12.52 -0.35
N GLU A 105 8.82 12.52 0.90
CA GLU A 105 10.10 11.89 1.26
C GLU A 105 10.11 10.38 0.93
N ILE A 106 9.01 9.67 1.19
CA ILE A 106 8.85 8.25 0.82
C ILE A 106 8.98 8.08 -0.69
N VAL A 107 8.28 8.90 -1.49
CA VAL A 107 8.34 8.83 -2.94
C VAL A 107 9.75 9.15 -3.44
N GLU A 108 10.39 10.20 -2.94
CA GLU A 108 11.77 10.58 -3.28
C GLU A 108 12.77 9.46 -2.96
N THR A 109 12.56 8.72 -1.88
CA THR A 109 13.40 7.59 -1.50
C THR A 109 13.24 6.40 -2.45
N VAL A 110 12.01 6.11 -2.89
CA VAL A 110 11.68 4.93 -3.71
C VAL A 110 11.86 5.19 -5.20
N ALA A 111 11.66 6.42 -5.67
CA ALA A 111 11.68 6.82 -7.07
C ALA A 111 12.97 6.44 -7.84
N PRO A 112 14.19 6.57 -7.28
CA PRO A 112 15.40 6.16 -7.98
C PRO A 112 15.38 4.68 -8.39
N ARG A 113 14.96 3.80 -7.47
CA ARG A 113 14.85 2.36 -7.74
C ARG A 113 13.74 2.08 -8.76
N LEU A 114 12.58 2.75 -8.68
CA LEU A 114 11.52 2.57 -9.67
C LEU A 114 12.00 2.90 -11.09
N ARG A 115 12.77 3.99 -11.24
CA ARG A 115 13.36 4.39 -12.53
C ARG A 115 14.42 3.40 -13.01
N GLU A 116 15.29 2.92 -12.13
CA GLU A 116 16.31 1.91 -12.43
C GLU A 116 15.69 0.62 -12.97
N GLU A 117 14.59 0.16 -12.36
CA GLU A 117 13.86 -1.05 -12.76
C GLU A 117 12.89 -0.83 -13.95
N GLY A 118 12.83 0.38 -14.51
CA GLY A 118 11.93 0.71 -15.62
C GLY A 118 10.44 0.73 -15.24
N ILE A 119 10.12 0.86 -13.96
CA ILE A 119 8.74 0.92 -13.47
C ILE A 119 8.18 2.33 -13.70
N LEU A 120 7.43 2.47 -14.79
CA LEU A 120 6.85 3.76 -15.19
C LEU A 120 5.67 4.18 -14.31
N PHE A 121 4.86 3.23 -13.84
CA PHE A 121 3.65 3.50 -13.06
C PHE A 121 3.58 2.59 -11.85
N ALA A 122 3.56 3.20 -10.66
CA ALA A 122 3.50 2.49 -9.38
C ALA A 122 2.45 3.10 -8.46
N GLY A 123 1.93 2.28 -7.55
CA GLY A 123 1.13 2.71 -6.41
C GLY A 123 1.86 2.39 -5.11
N LEU A 124 2.18 3.39 -4.32
CA LEU A 124 2.72 3.20 -2.97
C LEU A 124 1.57 3.16 -1.97
N ASP A 125 1.58 2.16 -1.09
CA ASP A 125 0.64 2.06 0.02
C ASP A 125 1.35 2.53 1.29
N VAL A 126 0.80 3.55 1.93
CA VAL A 126 1.38 4.24 3.08
C VAL A 126 0.36 4.35 4.21
N ILE A 127 0.74 3.88 5.40
CA ILE A 127 -0.07 4.03 6.62
C ILE A 127 0.69 4.92 7.59
N GLY A 128 0.06 6.04 8.00
CA GLY A 128 0.74 7.10 8.74
C GLY A 128 1.96 7.59 7.94
N ASP A 129 3.14 7.34 8.51
CA ASP A 129 4.45 7.74 7.99
C ASP A 129 5.28 6.55 7.44
N PHE A 130 4.66 5.38 7.27
CA PHE A 130 5.35 4.14 6.90
C PHE A 130 4.88 3.63 5.54
N LEU A 131 5.83 3.40 4.64
CA LEU A 131 5.61 2.62 3.42
C LEU A 131 5.36 1.16 3.78
N THR A 132 4.22 0.62 3.37
CA THR A 132 3.83 -0.77 3.67
C THR A 132 3.92 -1.69 2.47
N GLU A 133 3.77 -1.16 1.25
CA GLU A 133 3.80 -1.94 0.00
C GLU A 133 4.07 -1.05 -1.23
N VAL A 134 4.67 -1.65 -2.27
CA VAL A 134 4.92 -1.01 -3.58
C VAL A 134 4.22 -1.85 -4.66
N ASN A 135 3.14 -1.32 -5.22
CA ASN A 135 2.32 -1.98 -6.25
C ASN A 135 2.77 -1.58 -7.65
N VAL A 136 3.33 -2.52 -8.41
CA VAL A 136 3.94 -2.26 -9.73
C VAL A 136 3.24 -2.96 -10.90
N THR A 137 2.24 -3.80 -10.62
CA THR A 137 1.57 -4.62 -11.64
C THR A 137 0.36 -3.91 -12.25
N SER A 138 -0.62 -3.56 -11.41
CA SER A 138 -1.84 -2.87 -11.84
C SER A 138 -2.38 -1.93 -10.75
N PRO A 139 -1.64 -0.86 -10.40
CA PRO A 139 -2.09 0.07 -9.38
C PRO A 139 -3.36 0.81 -9.83
N THR A 140 -4.36 0.83 -8.95
CA THR A 140 -5.69 1.44 -9.15
C THR A 140 -5.78 2.85 -8.51
N CYS A 141 -6.98 3.41 -8.40
CA CYS A 141 -7.30 4.70 -7.74
C CYS A 141 -7.15 5.97 -8.59
N ILE A 142 -6.87 5.84 -9.89
CA ILE A 142 -6.88 6.96 -10.85
C ILE A 142 -8.25 7.63 -10.89
N ARG A 143 -9.33 6.84 -11.06
CA ARG A 143 -10.68 7.37 -11.31
C ARG A 143 -11.21 8.20 -10.14
N GLU A 144 -10.99 7.70 -8.93
CA GLU A 144 -11.41 8.36 -7.70
C GLU A 144 -10.67 9.70 -7.53
N LEU A 145 -9.36 9.73 -7.77
CA LEU A 145 -8.57 10.96 -7.68
C LEU A 145 -8.93 11.96 -8.79
N ASP A 146 -9.11 11.50 -10.03
CA ASP A 146 -9.58 12.33 -11.14
C ASP A 146 -10.94 12.96 -10.81
N GLN A 147 -11.88 12.18 -10.25
CA GLN A 147 -13.20 12.68 -9.88
C GLN A 147 -13.17 13.68 -8.71
N ILE A 148 -12.35 13.42 -7.69
CA ILE A 148 -12.30 14.27 -6.48
C ILE A 148 -11.61 15.61 -6.79
N TYR A 149 -10.56 15.60 -7.59
CA TYR A 149 -9.68 16.76 -7.79
C TYR A 149 -9.72 17.34 -9.21
N GLY A 150 -10.54 16.79 -10.11
CA GLY A 150 -10.60 17.24 -11.51
C GLY A 150 -9.29 17.01 -12.26
N LEU A 151 -8.57 15.93 -11.95
CA LEU A 151 -7.30 15.57 -12.59
C LEU A 151 -7.52 14.77 -13.87
N ASN A 152 -6.43 14.57 -14.61
CA ASN A 152 -6.37 13.59 -15.69
C ASN A 152 -5.06 12.81 -15.58
N ILE A 153 -4.98 11.94 -14.58
CA ILE A 153 -3.77 11.16 -14.28
C ILE A 153 -3.42 10.24 -15.44
N SER A 154 -4.40 9.74 -16.19
CA SER A 154 -4.15 8.96 -17.41
C SER A 154 -3.39 9.74 -18.48
N ALA A 155 -3.72 11.02 -18.68
CA ALA A 155 -2.97 11.86 -19.62
C ALA A 155 -1.54 12.07 -19.14
N LEU A 156 -1.32 12.33 -17.85
CA LEU A 156 0.03 12.44 -17.29
C LEU A 156 0.88 11.19 -17.57
N LEU A 157 0.29 10.00 -17.45
CA LEU A 157 0.98 8.75 -17.77
C LEU A 157 1.29 8.65 -19.27
N MET A 158 0.32 8.97 -20.15
CA MET A 158 0.52 8.91 -21.60
C MET A 158 1.56 9.94 -22.07
N ASP A 159 1.54 11.17 -21.55
CA ASP A 159 2.54 12.19 -21.84
C ASP A 159 3.95 11.70 -21.51
N ARG A 160 4.12 10.97 -20.40
CA ARG A 160 5.41 10.38 -20.01
C ARG A 160 5.81 9.21 -20.92
N ILE A 161 4.85 8.40 -21.36
CA ILE A 161 5.12 7.35 -22.36
C ILE A 161 5.62 7.99 -23.66
N GLU A 162 4.93 9.01 -24.17
CA GLU A 162 5.31 9.73 -25.39
C GLU A 162 6.72 10.33 -25.27
N GLN A 163 7.04 11.00 -24.16
CA GLN A 163 8.37 11.57 -23.92
C GLN A 163 9.48 10.52 -23.91
N LYS A 164 9.23 9.32 -23.37
CA LYS A 164 10.23 8.23 -23.37
C LYS A 164 10.39 7.57 -24.73
N LEU A 165 9.38 7.63 -25.60
CA LEU A 165 9.40 7.07 -26.94
C LEU A 165 9.89 8.08 -28.00
N ALA A 166 9.87 9.37 -27.70
CA ALA A 166 10.43 10.41 -28.55
C ALA A 166 11.95 10.23 -28.67
N VAL A 167 12.38 9.77 -29.85
CA VAL A 167 13.78 9.58 -30.25
C VAL A 167 14.45 10.92 -30.52
#